data_AF-A0AAD7DRQ2-F1
#
_entry.id   AF-A0AAD7DRQ2-F1
#
_cell.length_a   1.000
_cell.length_b   1.000
_cell.length_c   1.000
_cell.angle_alpha   90.00
_cell.angle_beta   90.00
_cell.angle_gamma   90.00
#
_symmetry.space_group_name_H-M   'P 1'
#
loop_
_entity.id
_entity.type
_entity.pdbx_description
1 polymer ?
#
loop_
_entity_poly.entity_id
_entity_poly.type
_entity_poly.pdbx_seq_one_letter_code
_entity_poly.pdbx_strand_id
1 'polypeptide(L)' 'VKALYDYEATIDEEFDFKAGDVIAVTATREDGWWSGELMDENRRVSGKYIFPSNFV' A
#
# COMPACT_ATOMS: atom_id res chain seq x y z
N VAL A 1 -2.62 -6.52 -6.16
CA VAL A 1 -3.89 -6.52 -5.40
C VAL A 1 -4.64 -5.23 -5.65
N LYS A 2 -5.94 -5.16 -5.35
CA LYS A 2 -6.75 -3.97 -5.61
C LYS A 2 -7.33 -3.49 -4.28
N ALA A 3 -7.00 -2.27 -3.88
CA ALA A 3 -7.53 -1.66 -2.67
C ALA A 3 -9.06 -1.70 -2.64
N LEU A 4 -9.63 -2.18 -1.54
CA LEU A 4 -11.07 -2.23 -1.30
C LEU A 4 -11.56 -0.98 -0.57
N TYR A 5 -10.66 -0.32 0.17
CA TYR A 5 -10.95 0.86 0.98
C TYR A 5 -9.86 1.93 0.80
N ASP A 6 -10.18 3.15 1.19
CA ASP A 6 -9.20 4.22 1.33
C ASP A 6 -8.32 3.96 2.55
N TYR A 7 -7.04 4.29 2.44
CA TYR A 7 -6.08 4.22 3.53
C TYR A 7 -5.22 5.47 3.55
N GLU A 8 -5.00 6.00 4.76
CA GLU A 8 -4.10 7.11 5.04
C GLU A 8 -2.96 6.59 5.91
N ALA A 9 -1.73 6.79 5.44
CA ALA A 9 -0.51 6.37 6.07
C ALA A 9 -0.36 7.05 7.44
N THR A 10 -0.02 6.23 8.44
CA THR A 10 0.12 6.68 9.83
C THR A 10 1.58 6.82 10.26
N ILE A 11 2.51 6.20 9.52
CA ILE A 11 3.96 6.29 9.73
C ILE A 11 4.70 6.57 8.40
N ASP A 12 6.00 6.86 8.50
CA ASP A 12 6.79 7.30 7.34
C ASP A 12 6.95 6.20 6.29
N GLU A 13 7.12 4.94 6.70
CA GLU A 13 7.29 3.80 5.77
C GLU A 13 6.00 3.41 5.03
N GLU A 14 4.84 3.94 5.43
CA GLU A 14 3.55 3.66 4.81
C GLU A 14 3.21 4.66 3.69
N PHE A 15 2.41 4.22 2.70
CA PHE A 15 1.86 5.09 1.66
C PHE A 15 0.32 5.12 1.66
N ASP A 16 -0.23 6.28 1.31
CA ASP A 16 -1.67 6.47 1.13
C ASP A 16 -2.15 5.77 -0.15
N PHE A 17 -3.35 5.23 -0.14
CA PHE A 17 -4.01 4.73 -1.34
C PHE A 17 -5.52 4.88 -1.25
N LYS A 18 -6.17 4.85 -2.41
CA LYS A 18 -7.61 4.99 -2.56
C LYS A 18 -8.25 3.68 -2.96
N ALA A 19 -9.51 3.49 -2.57
CA ALA A 19 -10.30 2.36 -3.01
C ALA A 19 -10.26 2.27 -4.55
N GLY A 20 -9.88 1.12 -5.07
CA GLY A 20 -9.71 0.88 -6.49
C GLY A 20 -8.27 0.91 -6.99
N ASP A 21 -7.33 1.45 -6.21
CA ASP A 21 -5.91 1.46 -6.57
C ASP A 21 -5.35 0.05 -6.70
N VAL A 22 -4.46 -0.13 -7.68
CA VAL A 22 -3.75 -1.39 -7.87
C VAL A 22 -2.38 -1.26 -7.21
N ILE A 23 -2.04 -2.23 -6.37
CA ILE A 23 -0.76 -2.30 -5.66
C ILE A 23 -0.02 -3.56 -6.09
N ALA A 24 1.23 -3.42 -6.52
CA ALA A 24 2.15 -4.52 -6.75
C ALA A 24 2.73 -4.96 -5.40
N VAL A 25 2.34 -6.15 -4.93
CA VAL A 25 2.87 -6.72 -3.68
C VAL A 25 4.27 -7.25 -3.92
N THR A 26 5.24 -6.78 -3.14
CA THR A 26 6.65 -7.21 -3.19
C THR A 26 7.01 -8.16 -2.06
N ALA A 27 6.36 -8.04 -0.90
CA ALA A 27 6.49 -8.97 0.21
C ALA A 27 5.21 -9.06 1.04
N THR A 28 4.96 -10.23 1.63
CA THR A 28 3.89 -10.45 2.60
C THR A 28 4.49 -10.86 3.93
N ARG A 29 3.83 -10.50 5.03
CA ARG A 29 4.24 -10.82 6.40
C ARG A 29 3.02 -11.29 7.18
N GLU A 30 3.25 -12.13 8.19
CA GLU A 30 2.19 -12.69 9.03
C GLU A 30 1.61 -11.67 10.03
N ASP A 31 2.31 -10.55 10.24
CA ASP A 31 1.88 -9.45 11.13
C ASP A 31 0.77 -8.57 10.53
N GLY A 32 0.31 -8.88 9.31
CA GLY A 32 -0.74 -8.16 8.61
C GLY A 32 -0.26 -6.97 7.78
N TRP A 33 1.03 -6.66 7.79
CA TRP A 33 1.63 -5.56 7.04
C TRP A 33 2.39 -6.09 5.82
N TRP A 34 1.98 -5.63 4.64
CA TRP A 34 2.61 -6.03 3.38
C TRP A 34 3.49 -4.93 2.84
N SER A 35 4.45 -5.32 2.00
CA SER A 35 5.27 -4.39 1.24
C SER A 35 4.86 -4.38 -0.22
N GLY A 36 4.91 -3.23 -0.87
CA GLY A 36 4.56 -3.08 -2.26
C GLY A 36 4.62 -1.64 -2.77
N GLU A 37 4.20 -1.48 -4.01
CA GLU A 37 4.23 -0.22 -4.73
C GLU A 37 2.89 0.04 -5.42
N LEU A 38 2.36 1.25 -5.33
CA LEU A 38 1.22 1.68 -6.13
C LEU A 38 1.52 1.49 -7.62
N MET A 39 0.59 1.05 -8.44
CA MET A 39 0.80 1.00 -9.89
C MET A 39 0.66 2.36 -10.58
N ASP A 40 0.09 3.34 -9.88
CA ASP A 40 0.00 4.73 -10.34
C ASP A 40 1.31 5.46 -10.03
N GLU A 41 2.16 5.61 -11.05
CA GLU A 41 3.50 6.22 -10.93
C GLU A 41 3.45 7.68 -10.45
N ASN A 42 2.37 8.42 -10.73
CA ASN A 42 2.26 9.82 -10.32
C ASN A 42 2.02 9.97 -8.81
N ARG A 43 1.56 8.91 -8.15
CA ARG A 43 1.27 8.88 -6.70
C ARG A 43 2.26 8.04 -5.91
N ARG A 44 3.23 7.40 -6.57
CA ARG A 44 4.32 6.70 -5.88
C ARG A 44 5.14 7.70 -5.07
N VAL A 45 5.47 7.33 -3.84
CA VAL A 45 6.38 8.07 -3.00
C VAL A 45 7.59 7.18 -2.67
N SER A 46 8.78 7.66 -3.01
CA SER A 46 10.02 6.94 -2.72
C SER A 46 10.19 6.76 -1.21
N GLY A 47 10.60 5.55 -0.80
CA GLY A 47 10.79 5.21 0.62
C GLY A 47 9.52 4.78 1.35
N LYS A 48 8.35 4.83 0.70
CA LYS A 48 7.07 4.37 1.26
C LYS A 48 6.62 3.10 0.58
N TYR A 49 6.60 1.99 1.32
CA TYR A 49 6.38 0.66 0.76
C TYR A 49 5.45 -0.21 1.60
N ILE A 50 5.08 0.21 2.82
CA ILE A 50 4.26 -0.61 3.72
C ILE A 50 2.79 -0.22 3.64
N PHE A 51 1.90 -1.22 3.73
CA PHE A 51 0.45 -1.00 3.84
C PHE A 51 -0.24 -2.18 4.54
N PRO A 52 -1.41 -1.96 5.16
CA PRO A 52 -2.14 -3.01 5.85
C PRO A 52 -2.88 -3.90 4.86
N SER A 53 -2.69 -5.21 4.99
CA SER A 53 -3.25 -6.21 4.06
C SER A 53 -4.78 -6.32 4.09
N ASN A 54 -5.44 -5.91 5.17
CA ASN A 54 -6.90 -5.97 5.30
C ASN A 54 -7.65 -4.87 4.53
N PHE A 55 -6.93 -3.98 3.85
CA PHE A 55 -7.50 -2.91 3.02
C PHE A 55 -7.48 -3.23 1.51
N VAL A 56 -6.90 -4.37 1.11
CA VAL A 56 -6.61 -4.73 -0.30
C VAL A 56 -7.15 -6.10 -0.71
#